data_AF-A0A9X2SN62-F1
#
_entry.id   AF-A0A9X2SN62-F1
#
_cell.length_a   1.000
_cell.length_b   1.000
_cell.length_c   1.000
_cell.angle_alpha   90.00
_cell.angle_beta   90.00
_cell.angle_gamma   90.00
#
_symmetry.space_group_name_H-M   'P 1'
#
loop_
_entity.id
_entity.type
_entity.pdbx_description
1 polymer ?
#
loop_
_entity_poly.entity_id
_entity_poly.type
_entity_poly.pdbx_seq_one_letter_code
_entity_poly.pdbx_strand_id
1 'polypeptide(L)'
;MRPARATTRQIKDIKIGDQIADAEPDSPQLQRHRVENIHVTDADRDFVDLTVTTPDGRATITTTAHHLFWNATAHAWHSAADLKSGTWLDTPRGGHAKLISSHRFAASTRTYNLTVSDVHTYYVLADRTPILVHNGAAPAPLHWAGLESKTISTRWLTSLSASVRKCMRIGRTICTGKTSSERRSIQVVQWRSTSASRE
;
A
#
# COMPACT_ATOMS: atom_id res chain seq x y z
N MET A 1 -29.12 8.13 10.71
CA MET A 1 -28.45 7.49 9.54
C MET A 1 -27.51 6.42 10.09
N ARG A 2 -27.78 5.12 9.92
CA ARG A 2 -26.82 4.07 10.31
C ARG A 2 -25.72 4.01 9.26
N PRO A 3 -24.42 4.03 9.61
CA PRO A 3 -23.36 3.86 8.62
C PRO A 3 -23.53 2.49 7.97
N ALA A 4 -23.44 2.44 6.63
CA ALA A 4 -23.51 1.21 5.87
C ALA A 4 -22.48 0.21 6.44
N ARG A 5 -22.93 -1.00 6.78
CA ARG A 5 -22.07 -2.07 7.27
C ARG A 5 -21.04 -2.34 6.18
N ALA A 6 -19.77 -2.04 6.43
CA ALA A 6 -18.70 -2.43 5.52
C ALA A 6 -18.74 -3.95 5.39
N THR A 7 -19.11 -4.45 4.21
CA THR A 7 -19.09 -5.89 3.92
C THR A 7 -17.66 -6.27 3.55
N THR A 8 -17.11 -7.25 4.25
CA THR A 8 -15.79 -7.80 3.96
C THR A 8 -15.91 -8.84 2.85
N ARG A 9 -14.91 -8.92 1.97
CA ARG A 9 -14.85 -9.88 0.86
C ARG A 9 -13.44 -10.45 0.78
N GLN A 10 -13.31 -11.67 0.27
CA GLN A 10 -11.98 -12.20 -0.04
C GLN A 10 -11.41 -11.38 -1.22
N ILE A 11 -10.10 -11.14 -1.19
CA ILE A 11 -9.43 -10.34 -2.23
C ILE A 11 -9.63 -10.93 -3.64
N LYS A 12 -9.73 -12.25 -3.76
CA LYS A 12 -10.00 -12.96 -5.02
C LYS A 12 -11.40 -12.68 -5.61
N ASP A 13 -12.34 -12.22 -4.78
CA ASP A 13 -13.74 -11.95 -5.16
C ASP A 13 -14.00 -10.46 -5.42
N ILE A 14 -12.99 -9.61 -5.23
CA ILE A 14 -13.03 -8.19 -5.61
C ILE A 14 -13.01 -8.07 -7.13
N LYS A 15 -13.73 -7.09 -7.66
CA LYS A 15 -13.85 -6.81 -9.10
C LYS A 15 -13.40 -5.38 -9.39
N ILE A 16 -12.88 -5.18 -10.60
CA ILE A 16 -12.64 -3.84 -11.13
C ILE A 16 -13.96 -3.06 -11.08
N GLY A 17 -13.91 -1.83 -10.57
CA GLY A 17 -15.08 -0.98 -10.34
C GLY A 17 -15.66 -1.04 -8.93
N ASP A 18 -15.26 -2.00 -8.10
CA ASP A 18 -15.65 -2.03 -6.70
C ASP A 18 -15.15 -0.79 -5.96
N GLN A 19 -15.97 -0.28 -5.03
CA GLN A 19 -15.58 0.73 -4.06
C GLN A 19 -15.09 0.03 -2.78
N ILE A 20 -13.83 0.23 -2.44
CA ILE A 20 -13.22 -0.37 -1.24
C ILE A 20 -12.89 0.71 -0.21
N ALA A 21 -12.68 0.32 1.04
CA ALA A 21 -12.27 1.25 2.07
C ALA A 21 -10.75 1.39 2.10
N ASP A 22 -10.28 2.62 2.28
CA ASP A 22 -8.88 3.01 2.32
C ASP A 22 -8.72 4.30 3.14
N ALA A 23 -7.48 4.77 3.25
CA ALA A 23 -7.15 6.05 3.86
C ALA A 23 -5.74 6.48 3.43
N GLU A 24 -5.48 7.78 3.47
CA GLU A 24 -4.11 8.26 3.58
C GLU A 24 -3.48 7.77 4.90
N PRO A 25 -2.16 7.49 4.93
CA PRO A 25 -1.52 7.02 6.14
C PRO A 25 -1.67 8.00 7.31
N ASP A 26 -1.88 7.47 8.52
CA ASP A 26 -2.15 8.22 9.76
C ASP A 26 -3.41 9.10 9.72
N SER A 27 -4.20 9.03 8.63
CA SER A 27 -5.43 9.82 8.53
C SER A 27 -6.54 9.20 9.37
N PRO A 28 -7.23 10.00 10.21
CA PRO A 28 -8.43 9.54 10.88
C PRO A 28 -9.63 9.42 9.91
N GLN A 29 -9.49 9.91 8.68
CA GLN A 29 -10.56 9.92 7.69
C GLN A 29 -10.61 8.59 6.94
N LEU A 30 -11.72 7.88 7.11
CA LEU A 30 -12.01 6.71 6.29
C LEU A 30 -12.48 7.19 4.91
N GLN A 31 -11.78 6.75 3.87
CA GLN A 31 -12.08 7.07 2.48
C GLN A 31 -12.58 5.82 1.75
N ARG A 32 -13.05 6.04 0.52
CA ARG A 32 -13.43 4.95 -0.39
C ARG A 32 -13.03 5.31 -1.81
N HIS A 33 -12.23 4.47 -2.42
CA HIS A 33 -11.82 4.62 -3.80
C HIS A 33 -12.12 3.39 -4.64
N ARG A 34 -12.07 3.60 -5.96
CA ARG A 34 -12.40 2.59 -6.96
C ARG A 34 -11.22 1.64 -7.18
N VAL A 35 -11.51 0.35 -7.30
CA VAL A 35 -10.56 -0.64 -7.82
C VAL A 35 -10.43 -0.47 -9.32
N GLU A 36 -9.26 -0.06 -9.78
CA GLU A 36 -8.91 0.15 -11.18
C GLU A 36 -8.33 -1.10 -11.84
N ASN A 37 -7.63 -1.93 -11.07
CA ASN A 37 -7.04 -3.16 -11.60
C ASN A 37 -6.93 -4.23 -10.52
N ILE A 38 -6.86 -5.49 -10.95
CA ILE A 38 -6.57 -6.64 -10.10
C ILE A 38 -5.33 -7.31 -10.67
N HIS A 39 -4.33 -7.50 -9.82
CA HIS A 39 -3.13 -8.23 -10.16
C HIS A 39 -3.21 -9.62 -9.52
N VAL A 40 -2.83 -10.63 -10.30
CA VAL A 40 -2.78 -12.03 -9.85
C VAL A 40 -1.40 -12.57 -10.21
N THR A 41 -0.69 -13.12 -9.23
CA THR A 41 0.67 -13.63 -9.42
C THR A 41 0.78 -15.04 -8.86
N ASP A 42 1.34 -15.96 -9.64
CA ASP A 42 1.65 -17.35 -9.22
C ASP A 42 3.15 -17.59 -9.01
N ALA A 43 3.98 -16.58 -9.31
CA ALA A 43 5.44 -16.67 -9.31
C ALA A 43 6.09 -16.27 -7.98
N ASP A 44 5.34 -15.70 -7.04
CA ASP A 44 5.89 -15.27 -5.75
C ASP A 44 6.39 -16.48 -4.95
N ARG A 45 7.56 -16.30 -4.31
CA ARG A 45 8.24 -17.35 -3.53
C ARG A 45 8.50 -16.97 -2.09
N ASP A 46 8.69 -15.68 -1.81
CA ASP A 46 9.07 -15.18 -0.50
C ASP A 46 7.87 -14.59 0.25
N PHE A 47 7.54 -15.20 1.38
CA PHE A 47 6.38 -14.86 2.19
C PHE A 47 6.75 -14.55 3.63
N VAL A 48 5.84 -13.84 4.29
CA VAL A 48 5.93 -13.47 5.70
C VAL A 48 4.56 -13.64 6.34
N ASP A 49 4.54 -14.29 7.50
CA ASP A 49 3.43 -14.26 8.42
C ASP A 49 3.68 -13.14 9.45
N LEU A 50 2.78 -12.17 9.50
CA LEU A 50 2.77 -11.08 10.47
C LEU A 50 1.66 -11.31 11.48
N THR A 51 2.01 -11.56 12.74
CA THR A 51 1.04 -11.72 13.81
C THR A 51 0.90 -10.42 14.58
N VAL A 52 -0.32 -9.89 14.65
CA VAL A 52 -0.65 -8.64 15.34
C VAL A 52 -1.59 -8.86 16.53
N THR A 53 -1.60 -7.91 17.47
CA THR A 53 -2.64 -7.83 18.51
C THR A 53 -3.88 -7.12 17.96
N THR A 54 -5.03 -7.72 18.14
CA THR A 54 -6.35 -7.20 17.78
C THR A 54 -7.23 -7.11 19.03
N PRO A 55 -8.39 -6.41 18.97
CA PRO A 55 -9.37 -6.44 20.05
C PRO A 55 -9.88 -7.85 20.39
N ASP A 56 -9.82 -8.78 19.43
CA ASP A 56 -10.31 -10.15 19.55
C ASP A 56 -9.22 -11.18 19.90
N GLY A 57 -7.97 -10.74 20.05
CA GLY A 57 -6.84 -11.60 20.36
C GLY A 57 -5.67 -11.43 19.39
N ARG A 58 -5.00 -12.53 19.06
CA ARG A 58 -3.90 -12.51 18.09
C ARG A 58 -4.44 -12.95 16.74
N ALA A 59 -4.01 -12.27 15.68
CA ALA A 59 -4.35 -12.65 14.31
C ALA A 59 -3.14 -12.53 13.40
N THR A 60 -3.06 -13.40 12.39
CA THR A 60 -1.94 -13.47 11.46
C THR A 60 -2.37 -13.05 10.06
N ILE A 61 -1.49 -12.31 9.40
CA ILE A 61 -1.61 -11.91 8.00
C ILE A 61 -0.48 -12.59 7.23
N THR A 62 -0.84 -13.38 6.23
CA THR A 62 0.13 -13.97 5.30
C THR A 62 0.25 -13.10 4.05
N THR A 63 1.45 -12.65 3.76
CA THR A 63 1.74 -11.71 2.67
C THR A 63 3.06 -12.02 2.00
N THR A 64 3.28 -11.51 0.78
CA THR A 64 4.62 -11.52 0.19
C THR A 64 5.59 -10.67 1.03
N ALA A 65 6.85 -11.07 1.07
CA ALA A 65 7.88 -10.43 1.88
C ALA A 65 8.04 -8.94 1.56
N HIS A 66 7.89 -8.57 0.29
CA HIS A 66 8.09 -7.19 -0.12
C HIS A 66 6.92 -6.27 0.21
N HIS A 67 5.76 -6.81 0.62
CA HIS A 67 4.50 -6.04 0.72
C HIS A 67 4.62 -4.91 1.72
N LEU A 68 4.23 -3.70 1.30
CA LEU A 68 4.34 -2.53 2.13
C LEU A 68 3.17 -2.37 3.10
N PHE A 69 3.51 -2.20 4.38
CA PHE A 69 2.60 -1.82 5.45
C PHE A 69 2.99 -0.44 5.98
N TRP A 70 2.00 0.33 6.43
CA TRP A 70 2.31 1.59 7.10
C TRP A 70 2.80 1.30 8.52
N ASN A 71 4.06 1.65 8.79
CA ASN A 71 4.65 1.63 10.12
C ASN A 71 4.34 2.96 10.79
N ALA A 72 3.29 2.99 11.62
CA ALA A 72 2.87 4.16 12.37
C ALA A 72 3.88 4.58 13.47
N THR A 73 4.83 3.70 13.84
CA THR A 73 5.93 4.08 14.76
C THR A 73 6.98 4.94 14.06
N ALA A 74 7.26 4.63 12.80
CA ALA A 74 8.29 5.32 12.00
C ALA A 74 7.72 6.35 11.02
N HIS A 75 6.39 6.45 10.91
CA HIS A 75 5.68 7.23 9.89
C HIS A 75 6.22 6.98 8.48
N ALA A 76 6.38 5.69 8.15
CA ALA A 76 6.98 5.27 6.88
C ALA A 76 6.46 3.91 6.40
N TRP A 77 6.43 3.73 5.08
CA TRP A 77 6.20 2.44 4.46
C TRP A 77 7.39 1.49 4.71
N HIS A 78 7.12 0.31 5.25
CA HIS A 78 8.11 -0.75 5.41
C HIS A 78 7.63 -2.03 4.73
N SER A 79 8.58 -2.78 4.14
CA SER A 79 8.27 -4.11 3.63
C SER A 79 7.89 -5.04 4.79
N ALA A 80 7.00 -5.99 4.54
CA ALA A 80 6.56 -6.98 5.53
C ALA A 80 7.75 -7.71 6.16
N ALA A 81 8.76 -7.99 5.35
CA ALA A 81 9.98 -8.66 5.75
C ALA A 81 10.85 -7.83 6.71
N ASP A 82 10.75 -6.50 6.67
CA ASP A 82 11.57 -5.58 7.46
C ASP A 82 10.88 -5.16 8.77
N LEU A 83 9.56 -5.35 8.89
CA LEU A 83 8.82 -5.08 10.11
C LEU A 83 9.32 -5.95 11.28
N LYS A 84 9.41 -5.33 12.46
CA LYS A 84 9.90 -5.97 13.69
C LYS A 84 8.81 -6.00 14.75
N SER A 85 8.90 -6.99 15.65
CA SER A 85 8.04 -7.01 16.83
C SER A 85 8.14 -5.68 17.59
N GLY A 86 7.01 -5.16 18.05
CA GLY A 86 6.91 -3.83 18.65
C GLY A 86 6.40 -2.74 17.71
N THR A 87 6.48 -2.92 16.39
CA THR A 87 5.98 -1.95 15.41
C THR A 87 4.45 -1.80 15.50
N TRP A 88 3.98 -0.56 15.48
CA TRP A 88 2.56 -0.24 15.32
C TRP A 88 2.20 -0.13 13.84
N LEU A 89 1.20 -0.89 13.42
CA LEU A 89 0.64 -0.87 12.07
C LEU A 89 -0.67 -0.08 12.06
N ASP A 90 -0.91 0.65 10.99
CA ASP A 90 -2.09 1.52 10.88
C ASP A 90 -3.39 0.74 10.72
N THR A 91 -4.44 1.26 11.36
CA THR A 91 -5.80 0.75 11.28
C THR A 91 -6.77 1.92 11.07
N PRO A 92 -8.03 1.69 10.66
CA PRO A 92 -8.95 2.77 10.38
C PRO A 92 -9.16 3.74 11.56
N ARG A 93 -9.40 5.01 11.24
CA ARG A 93 -9.73 6.08 12.20
C ARG A 93 -8.62 6.38 13.22
N GLY A 94 -7.36 6.26 12.79
CA GLY A 94 -6.19 6.56 13.62
C GLY A 94 -5.94 5.54 14.73
N GLY A 95 -6.47 4.32 14.60
CA GLY A 95 -6.16 3.23 15.52
C GLY A 95 -4.88 2.51 15.10
N HIS A 96 -4.32 1.69 15.97
CA HIS A 96 -3.12 0.90 15.65
C HIS A 96 -3.21 -0.54 16.14
N ALA A 97 -2.55 -1.45 15.41
CA ALA A 97 -2.37 -2.84 15.80
C ALA A 97 -0.87 -3.12 16.01
N LYS A 98 -0.50 -3.72 17.14
CA LYS A 98 0.91 -4.02 17.45
C LYS A 98 1.34 -5.30 16.77
N LEU A 99 2.41 -5.24 15.97
CA LEU A 99 3.10 -6.43 15.49
C LEU A 99 3.82 -7.11 16.66
N ILE A 100 3.58 -8.40 16.85
CA ILE A 100 4.19 -9.19 17.94
C ILE A 100 5.12 -10.28 17.44
N SER A 101 4.95 -10.75 16.20
CA SER A 101 5.90 -11.67 15.56
C SER A 101 5.88 -11.53 14.05
N SER A 102 7.05 -11.74 13.43
CA SER A 102 7.19 -11.90 11.99
C SER A 102 7.94 -13.20 11.69
N HIS A 103 7.43 -13.99 10.75
CA HIS A 103 8.03 -15.27 10.36
C HIS A 103 8.14 -15.34 8.83
N ARG A 104 9.38 -15.36 8.31
CA ARG A 104 9.63 -15.50 6.87
C ARG A 104 9.60 -16.97 6.48
N PHE A 105 9.02 -17.28 5.33
CA PHE A 105 9.00 -18.62 4.78
C PHE A 105 8.90 -18.60 3.24
N ALA A 106 9.28 -19.71 2.61
CA ALA A 106 9.12 -19.89 1.17
C ALA A 106 7.86 -20.70 0.87
N ALA A 107 7.11 -20.31 -0.16
CA ALA A 107 5.93 -21.06 -0.61
C ALA A 107 5.67 -20.87 -2.11
N SER A 108 4.73 -21.65 -2.64
CA SER A 108 4.20 -21.48 -4.00
C SER A 108 2.69 -21.35 -3.92
N THR A 109 2.21 -20.12 -3.79
CA THR A 109 0.78 -19.84 -3.70
C THR A 109 0.44 -18.64 -4.56
N ARG A 110 -0.78 -18.66 -5.12
CA ARG A 110 -1.34 -17.51 -5.81
C ARG A 110 -1.48 -16.34 -4.86
N THR A 111 -1.18 -15.15 -5.36
CA THR A 111 -1.29 -13.89 -4.63
C THR A 111 -2.12 -12.88 -5.43
N TYR A 112 -2.67 -11.90 -4.73
CA TYR A 112 -3.55 -10.88 -5.27
C TYR A 112 -3.17 -9.49 -4.79
N ASN A 113 -3.36 -8.48 -5.64
CA ASN A 113 -3.19 -7.07 -5.30
C ASN A 113 -4.17 -6.22 -6.10
N LEU A 114 -4.46 -5.03 -5.61
CA LEU A 114 -5.45 -4.13 -6.18
C LEU A 114 -4.78 -2.83 -6.60
N THR A 115 -4.99 -2.40 -7.84
CA THR A 115 -4.82 -0.97 -8.15
C THR A 115 -6.02 -0.21 -7.62
N VAL A 116 -5.80 0.70 -6.69
CA VAL A 116 -6.84 1.57 -6.11
C VAL A 116 -6.59 3.00 -6.55
N SER A 117 -7.64 3.73 -6.95
CA SER A 117 -7.50 5.12 -7.38
C SER A 117 -7.00 6.03 -6.24
N ASP A 118 -6.37 7.13 -6.64
CA ASP A 118 -5.97 8.25 -5.77
C ASP A 118 -4.90 7.94 -4.71
N VAL A 119 -5.29 7.39 -3.55
CA VAL A 119 -4.38 7.24 -2.39
C VAL A 119 -3.49 6.01 -2.43
N HIS A 120 -3.77 5.06 -3.34
CA HIS A 120 -2.98 3.84 -3.55
C HIS A 120 -2.77 2.99 -2.30
N THR A 121 -3.73 3.00 -1.39
CA THR A 121 -3.80 2.13 -0.20
C THR A 121 -5.09 1.34 -0.20
N TYR A 122 -5.13 0.29 0.61
CA TYR A 122 -6.36 -0.41 0.96
C TYR A 122 -6.18 -1.15 2.29
N TYR A 123 -7.28 -1.59 2.89
CA TYR A 123 -7.22 -2.39 4.09
C TYR A 123 -7.25 -3.90 3.77
N VAL A 124 -6.29 -4.63 4.33
CA VAL A 124 -6.39 -6.08 4.52
C VAL A 124 -6.76 -6.37 5.96
N LEU A 125 -7.34 -7.53 6.19
CA LEU A 125 -7.83 -7.87 7.51
C LEU A 125 -6.80 -8.73 8.28
N ALA A 126 -6.78 -8.63 9.59
CA ALA A 126 -6.10 -9.53 10.53
C ALA A 126 -7.19 -10.01 11.48
N ASP A 127 -7.73 -11.20 11.20
CA ASP A 127 -9.10 -11.51 11.63
C ASP A 127 -10.03 -10.31 11.35
N ARG A 128 -10.86 -9.82 12.28
CA ARG A 128 -11.77 -8.71 11.98
C ARG A 128 -11.11 -7.32 11.95
N THR A 129 -9.80 -7.21 12.19
CA THR A 129 -9.10 -5.94 12.33
C THR A 129 -8.48 -5.49 11.02
N PRO A 130 -8.86 -4.34 10.45
CA PRO A 130 -8.27 -3.84 9.21
C PRO A 130 -6.88 -3.23 9.43
N ILE A 131 -5.96 -3.50 8.51
CA ILE A 131 -4.56 -3.09 8.51
C ILE A 131 -4.25 -2.44 7.17
N LEU A 132 -3.67 -1.24 7.20
CA LEU A 132 -3.40 -0.45 5.99
C LEU A 132 -2.20 -1.01 5.23
N VAL A 133 -2.39 -1.29 3.93
CA VAL A 133 -1.35 -1.73 3.01
C VAL A 133 -1.32 -0.85 1.75
N HIS A 134 -0.20 -0.90 1.04
CA HIS A 134 0.02 -0.14 -0.18
C HIS A 134 -0.17 -1.01 -1.43
N ASN A 135 -0.70 -0.42 -2.50
CA ASN A 135 -0.93 -1.06 -3.80
C ASN A 135 0.35 -1.24 -4.64
N GLY A 136 1.39 -0.42 -4.45
CA GLY A 136 2.64 -0.49 -5.24
C GLY A 136 3.83 -1.12 -4.54
N ALA A 137 4.86 -1.47 -5.33
CA ALA A 137 6.22 -1.69 -4.84
C ALA A 137 6.74 -0.51 -4.02
N ALA A 138 7.53 -0.82 -2.99
CA ALA A 138 8.42 0.18 -2.43
C ALA A 138 9.24 0.81 -3.57
N PRO A 139 9.33 2.15 -3.65
CA PRO A 139 10.39 2.71 -4.46
C PRO A 139 11.70 2.11 -3.92
N ALA A 140 12.56 1.59 -4.81
CA ALA A 140 13.97 1.41 -4.45
C ALA A 140 14.45 2.71 -3.79
N PRO A 141 15.35 2.69 -2.78
CA PRO A 141 15.71 3.89 -2.06
C PRO A 141 16.12 4.96 -3.07
N LEU A 142 15.26 5.95 -3.27
CA LEU A 142 15.66 7.14 -3.99
C LEU A 142 16.62 7.82 -3.04
N HIS A 143 17.91 7.72 -3.34
CA HIS A 143 18.91 8.60 -2.81
C HIS A 143 18.37 10.02 -2.97
N TRP A 144 18.02 10.66 -1.86
CA TRP A 144 17.53 12.03 -1.81
C TRP A 144 18.70 12.98 -2.14
N ALA A 145 19.27 12.91 -3.35
CA ALA A 145 20.19 13.94 -3.78
C ALA A 145 19.42 15.25 -3.97
N GLY A 146 19.43 16.06 -2.91
CA GLY A 146 19.30 17.51 -2.87
C GLY A 146 18.42 18.17 -3.91
N LEU A 147 17.21 18.57 -3.50
CA LEU A 147 16.61 19.80 -4.02
C LEU A 147 16.84 20.90 -2.99
N GLU A 148 18.09 21.36 -2.92
CA GLU A 148 18.32 22.75 -2.52
C GLU A 148 17.64 23.63 -3.56
N SER A 149 16.80 24.55 -3.07
CA SER A 149 16.18 25.62 -3.83
C SER A 149 17.24 26.46 -4.52
N LYS A 150 17.61 26.12 -5.76
CA LYS A 150 18.39 26.99 -6.63
C LYS A 150 17.45 27.84 -7.46
N THR A 151 17.39 29.11 -7.08
CA THR A 151 16.85 30.24 -7.83
C THR A 151 17.13 30.09 -9.33
N ILE A 152 16.06 30.14 -10.13
CA ILE A 152 16.12 30.01 -11.59
C ILE A 152 16.89 31.22 -12.15
N SER A 153 18.10 30.98 -12.64
CA SER A 153 18.84 31.94 -13.47
C SER A 153 18.50 31.70 -14.94
N THR A 154 18.09 32.77 -15.61
CA THR A 154 17.60 32.83 -16.98
C THR A 154 18.73 32.63 -17.99
N ARG A 155 19.07 31.39 -18.36
CA ARG A 155 19.76 31.11 -19.62
C ARG A 155 19.67 29.63 -20.01
N TRP A 156 19.59 29.40 -21.32
CA TRP A 156 19.52 28.13 -22.05
C TRP A 156 18.11 27.63 -22.42
N LEU A 157 17.59 28.16 -23.53
CA LEU A 157 16.41 27.68 -24.26
C LEU A 157 16.82 27.29 -25.70
N THR A 158 17.52 26.17 -25.87
CA THR A 158 17.84 25.64 -27.22
C THR A 158 17.95 24.12 -27.26
N SER A 159 16.99 23.39 -26.69
CA SER A 159 16.66 22.02 -27.18
C SER A 159 15.35 21.50 -26.56
N LEU A 160 14.21 22.07 -26.96
CA LEU A 160 12.91 21.53 -26.59
C LEU A 160 12.01 21.43 -27.83
N SER A 161 11.37 20.27 -27.96
CA SER A 161 10.37 19.96 -28.99
C SER A 161 9.18 20.93 -28.93
N ALA A 162 8.52 21.14 -30.08
CA ALA A 162 7.43 22.10 -30.25
C ALA A 162 6.27 21.93 -29.23
N SER A 163 6.06 20.73 -28.68
CA SER A 163 5.04 20.48 -27.65
C SER A 163 5.35 21.13 -26.30
N VAL A 164 6.62 21.34 -25.95
CA VAL A 164 7.00 21.94 -24.66
C VAL A 164 6.81 23.46 -24.66
N ARG A 165 6.92 24.11 -25.83
CA ARG A 165 6.68 25.56 -25.98
C ARG A 165 5.24 25.96 -25.68
N LYS A 166 4.27 25.05 -25.78
CA LYS A 166 2.84 25.35 -25.55
C LYS A 166 2.42 25.30 -24.08
N CYS A 167 3.08 24.52 -23.20
CA CYS A 167 2.82 24.52 -21.74
C CYS A 167 3.27 25.85 -21.08
N MET A 168 4.31 26.52 -21.60
CA MET A 168 4.99 27.62 -20.87
C MET A 168 4.30 29.00 -20.97
N ARG A 169 3.32 29.19 -21.88
CA ARG A 169 2.67 30.50 -22.09
C ARG A 169 1.41 30.73 -21.23
N ILE A 170 1.01 29.77 -20.40
CA ILE A 170 -0.27 29.83 -19.67
C ILE A 170 -0.13 29.62 -18.14
N GLY A 171 1.09 29.66 -17.59
CA GLY A 171 1.30 29.72 -16.14
C GLY A 171 0.74 28.55 -15.32
N ARG A 172 0.64 27.33 -15.88
CA ARG A 172 0.29 26.11 -15.14
C ARG A 172 1.40 25.07 -15.30
N THR A 173 2.09 24.74 -14.22
CA THR A 173 3.18 23.74 -14.22
C THR A 173 2.73 22.47 -13.52
N ILE A 174 1.96 21.63 -14.21
CA ILE A 174 2.03 20.17 -14.05
C ILE A 174 1.86 19.59 -15.46
N CYS A 175 2.97 19.35 -16.16
CA CYS A 175 2.97 18.55 -17.38
C CYS A 175 3.63 17.21 -16.98
N THR A 176 2.81 16.17 -16.75
CA THR A 176 3.26 14.84 -16.32
C THR A 176 3.99 14.12 -17.45
N GLY A 177 5.30 13.98 -17.31
CA GLY A 177 6.10 13.06 -18.12
C GLY A 177 5.78 11.62 -17.69
N LYS A 178 5.26 10.83 -18.62
CA LYS A 178 4.97 9.41 -18.43
C LYS A 178 6.30 8.64 -18.39
N THR A 179 6.91 8.48 -17.23
CA THR A 179 7.97 7.49 -17.03
C THR A 179 7.31 6.15 -16.76
N SER A 180 7.46 5.23 -17.71
CA SER A 180 7.13 3.82 -17.57
C SER A 180 8.07 3.19 -16.53
N SER A 181 7.77 3.36 -15.24
CA SER A 181 8.24 2.40 -14.26
C SER A 181 7.32 1.19 -14.36
N GLU A 182 7.90 0.06 -14.71
CA GLU A 182 7.23 -1.23 -14.67
C GLU A 182 6.82 -1.46 -13.20
N ARG A 183 5.56 -1.14 -12.88
CA ARG A 183 5.00 -1.24 -11.53
C ARG A 183 4.94 -2.70 -11.16
N ARG A 184 6.02 -3.21 -10.55
CA ARG A 184 5.95 -4.47 -9.80
C ARG A 184 4.91 -4.26 -8.71
N SER A 185 3.76 -4.90 -8.86
CA SER A 185 2.67 -4.85 -7.90
C SER A 185 2.98 -5.85 -6.79
N ILE A 186 2.97 -5.42 -5.52
CA ILE A 186 3.25 -6.33 -4.41
C ILE A 186 1.95 -6.94 -3.89
N GLN A 187 1.95 -8.23 -3.57
CA GLN A 187 0.73 -9.02 -3.49
C GLN A 187 0.47 -9.57 -2.07
N VAL A 188 -0.80 -9.79 -1.73
CA VAL A 188 -1.25 -10.49 -0.52
C VAL A 188 -1.83 -11.84 -0.95
N VAL A 189 -1.45 -12.91 -0.26
CA VAL A 189 -1.81 -14.29 -0.63
C VAL A 189 -3.32 -14.50 -0.57
N GLN A 190 -3.87 -14.27 0.62
CA GLN A 190 -5.26 -14.46 0.93
C GLN A 190 -5.43 -14.13 2.41
N TRP A 191 -6.56 -13.58 2.80
CA TRP A 191 -6.94 -13.54 4.20
C TRP A 191 -7.32 -14.97 4.64
N ARG A 192 -6.49 -15.60 5.46
CA ARG A 192 -6.93 -16.71 6.32
C ARG A 192 -6.64 -16.28 7.75
N SER A 193 -7.68 -15.96 8.52
CA SER A 193 -7.53 -16.00 9.97
C SER A 193 -7.42 -17.47 10.37
N THR A 194 -6.20 -17.93 10.65
CA THR A 194 -6.05 -19.09 11.50
C THR A 194 -6.28 -18.59 12.92
N SER A 195 -7.53 -18.67 13.40
CA SER A 195 -7.76 -18.70 14.83
C SER A 195 -6.98 -19.89 15.36
N ALA A 196 -5.91 -19.66 16.11
CA ALA A 196 -5.32 -20.71 16.92
C ALA A 196 -6.43 -21.21 17.84
N SER A 197 -7.00 -22.36 17.49
CA SER A 197 -7.91 -23.11 18.34
C SER A 197 -7.21 -23.33 19.67
N ARG A 198 -7.76 -22.75 20.73
CA ARG A 198 -7.43 -23.15 22.09
C ARG A 198 -7.95 -24.58 22.27
N GLU A 199 -7.04 -25.52 22.49
CA GLU A 199 -7.30 -26.70 23.31
C GLU A 199 -7.24 -26.30 24.79
#